data_AF-A0A2E2BDT7-F1
#
_entry.id   AF-A0A2E2BDT7-F1
#
_cell.length_a   1.000
_cell.length_b   1.000
_cell.length_c   1.000
_cell.angle_alpha   90.00
_cell.angle_beta   90.00
_cell.angle_gamma   90.00
#
_symmetry.space_group_name_H-M   'P 1'
#
loop_
_entity.id
_entity.type
_entity.pdbx_description
1 polymer ?
#
loop_
_entity_poly.entity_id
_entity_poly.type
_entity_poly.pdbx_seq_one_letter_code
_entity_poly.pdbx_strand_id
1 'polypeptide(L)'
;MKYKIYILLFSFIFSFEYSDRYYKAMDKGIEMFESSETENDFLKTSNYFYRISQVVKNDWLSSYYYAYSNTSLSMMQDDPDIKEMYLDKAFDIIIPFDTLGVANIDSVAMSEIYTLKAMIYVGKIFINPMVNGMKYGPMSDKSINKAISYCPTNPRPYYLNGQSKFYTPSAFGGGMDKAIPLLKKSLDNYEIFETKKYWPNWGKGKCQSLYNEAINNVEK
;
A
#
# COMPACT_ATOMS: atom_id res chain seq x y z
N MET A 1 60.89 -15.02 8.02
CA MET A 1 59.53 -15.10 8.59
C MET A 1 58.63 -14.12 7.83
N LYS A 2 57.56 -14.61 7.17
CA LYS A 2 56.59 -13.74 6.47
C LYS A 2 55.43 -13.44 7.43
N TYR A 3 55.28 -12.19 7.84
CA TYR A 3 54.14 -11.75 8.64
C TYR A 3 52.93 -11.56 7.73
N LYS A 4 51.85 -12.31 7.97
CA LYS A 4 50.55 -12.08 7.33
C LYS A 4 49.78 -11.07 8.19
N ILE A 5 49.60 -9.86 7.67
CA ILE A 5 48.72 -8.85 8.25
C ILE A 5 47.31 -9.13 7.74
N TYR A 6 46.39 -9.47 8.64
CA TYR A 6 44.96 -9.57 8.34
C TYR A 6 44.32 -8.22 8.69
N ILE A 7 43.91 -7.47 7.67
CA ILE A 7 43.16 -6.22 7.85
C ILE A 7 41.69 -6.60 8.05
N LEU A 8 41.18 -6.41 9.26
CA LEU A 8 39.76 -6.48 9.57
C LEU A 8 39.11 -5.16 9.11
N LEU A 9 38.35 -5.23 8.02
CA LEU A 9 37.54 -4.11 7.52
C LEU A 9 36.31 -3.96 8.44
N PHE A 10 36.36 -2.99 9.34
CA PHE A 10 35.21 -2.60 10.17
C PHE A 10 34.31 -1.67 9.34
N SER A 11 33.21 -2.19 8.78
CA SER A 11 32.22 -1.38 8.08
C SER A 11 31.43 -0.57 9.10
N PHE A 12 31.68 0.74 9.16
CA PHE A 12 30.89 1.68 9.96
C PHE A 12 29.53 1.89 9.26
N ILE A 13 28.48 1.25 9.76
CA ILE A 13 27.12 1.50 9.30
C ILE A 13 26.66 2.80 9.96
N PHE A 14 26.70 3.91 9.20
CA PHE A 14 26.07 5.15 9.63
C PHE A 14 24.54 4.99 9.54
N SER A 15 23.88 4.78 10.67
CA SER A 15 22.42 4.91 10.75
C SER A 15 22.05 6.39 10.65
N PHE A 16 21.48 6.80 9.52
CA PHE A 16 20.87 8.13 9.39
C PHE A 16 19.55 8.15 10.16
N GLU A 17 19.57 8.76 11.35
CA GLU A 17 18.35 9.03 12.12
C GLU A 17 17.68 10.30 11.58
N TYR A 18 16.36 10.27 11.42
CA TYR A 18 15.62 11.45 11.01
C TYR A 18 15.63 12.52 12.11
N SER A 19 15.45 13.78 11.73
CA SER A 19 15.38 14.86 12.74
C SER A 19 14.14 14.75 13.63
N ASP A 20 14.20 15.26 14.87
CA ASP A 20 13.04 15.41 15.75
C ASP A 20 11.85 16.14 15.08
N ARG A 21 12.16 17.09 14.19
CA ARG A 21 11.16 17.82 13.43
C ARG A 21 10.38 16.88 12.49
N TYR A 22 11.05 15.92 11.88
CA TYR A 22 10.41 14.90 11.05
C TYR A 22 9.50 14.02 11.89
N TYR A 23 9.97 13.47 13.01
CA TYR A 23 9.15 12.62 13.88
C TYR A 23 7.90 13.34 14.38
N LYS A 24 8.04 14.59 14.85
CA LYS A 24 6.88 15.42 15.25
C LYS A 24 5.90 15.66 14.10
N ALA A 25 6.42 15.86 12.88
CA ALA A 25 5.57 16.03 11.70
C ALA A 25 4.85 14.71 11.35
N MET A 26 5.56 13.59 11.33
CA MET A 26 4.95 12.29 11.06
C MET A 26 3.92 11.89 12.11
N ASP A 27 4.20 12.06 13.41
CA ASP A 27 3.25 11.80 14.49
C ASP A 27 1.94 12.58 14.25
N LYS A 28 2.03 13.89 13.97
CA LYS A 28 0.87 14.72 13.64
C LYS A 28 0.16 14.28 12.36
N GLY A 29 0.90 13.95 11.31
CA GLY A 29 0.33 13.52 10.03
C GLY A 29 -0.47 12.21 10.19
N ILE A 30 0.05 11.27 10.96
CA ILE A 30 -0.61 9.99 11.24
C ILE A 30 -1.87 10.20 12.09
N GLU A 31 -1.81 11.04 13.11
CA GLU A 31 -3.00 11.42 13.89
C GLU A 31 -4.10 12.00 12.99
N MET A 32 -3.75 12.96 12.12
CA MET A 32 -4.69 13.53 11.15
C MET A 32 -5.28 12.47 10.21
N PHE A 33 -4.47 11.51 9.77
CA PHE A 33 -4.89 10.42 8.89
C PHE A 33 -5.86 9.47 9.56
N GLU A 34 -5.55 9.03 10.78
CA GLU A 34 -6.39 8.12 11.55
C GLU A 34 -7.74 8.75 11.91
N SER A 35 -7.78 10.08 12.07
CA SER A 35 -9.01 10.83 12.33
C SER A 35 -9.74 11.31 11.06
N SER A 36 -9.27 10.98 9.84
CA SER A 36 -9.86 11.48 8.60
C SER A 36 -11.12 10.68 8.22
N GLU A 37 -12.27 11.37 8.15
CA GLU A 37 -13.55 10.77 7.76
C GLU A 37 -14.17 11.46 6.54
N THR A 38 -13.94 12.76 6.38
CA THR A 38 -14.54 13.57 5.31
C THR A 38 -13.54 13.88 4.19
N GLU A 39 -14.05 14.31 3.03
CA GLU A 39 -13.22 14.79 1.92
C GLU A 39 -12.25 15.90 2.38
N ASN A 40 -12.73 16.86 3.17
CA ASN A 40 -11.91 17.96 3.66
C ASN A 40 -10.80 17.48 4.59
N ASP A 41 -11.04 16.44 5.40
CA ASP A 41 -10.02 15.86 6.27
C ASP A 41 -8.94 15.18 5.45
N PHE A 42 -9.33 14.31 4.51
CA PHE A 42 -8.38 13.65 3.63
C PHE A 42 -7.59 14.64 2.76
N LEU A 43 -8.20 15.74 2.32
CA LEU A 43 -7.50 16.79 1.57
C LEU A 43 -6.45 17.50 2.43
N LYS A 44 -6.78 17.85 3.68
CA LYS A 44 -5.82 18.46 4.62
C LYS A 44 -4.68 17.51 4.95
N THR A 45 -4.99 16.25 5.25
CA THR A 45 -4.04 15.18 5.55
C THR A 45 -3.10 14.93 4.36
N SER A 46 -3.67 14.78 3.17
CA SER A 46 -2.91 14.66 1.91
C SER A 46 -1.90 15.81 1.76
N ASN A 47 -2.38 17.05 1.78
CA ASN A 47 -1.52 18.22 1.64
C ASN A 47 -0.45 18.32 2.74
N TYR A 48 -0.74 17.82 3.95
CA TYR A 48 0.22 17.79 5.04
C TYR A 48 1.37 16.81 4.76
N PHE A 49 1.07 15.56 4.38
CA PHE A 49 2.08 14.58 4.01
C PHE A 49 2.87 14.97 2.77
N TYR A 50 2.23 15.61 1.78
CA TYR A 50 2.93 16.14 0.62
C TYR A 50 4.04 17.11 1.01
N ARG A 51 3.78 18.03 1.96
CA ARG A 51 4.82 18.97 2.45
C ARG A 51 5.98 18.24 3.13
N ILE A 52 5.71 17.16 3.86
CA ILE A 52 6.77 16.34 4.47
C ILE A 52 7.64 15.71 3.39
N SER A 53 7.04 15.10 2.36
CA SER A 53 7.77 14.43 1.28
C SER A 53 8.60 15.39 0.43
N GLN A 54 8.20 16.66 0.33
CA GLN A 54 8.99 17.69 -0.36
C GLN A 54 10.25 18.10 0.43
N VAL A 55 10.23 18.00 1.77
CA VAL A 55 11.37 18.36 2.62
C VAL A 55 12.30 17.16 2.82
N VAL A 56 11.74 15.98 3.10
CA VAL A 56 12.48 14.74 3.33
C VAL A 56 12.42 13.90 2.05
N LYS A 57 13.39 14.14 1.17
CA LYS A 57 13.47 13.44 -0.12
C LYS A 57 13.51 11.93 0.09
N ASN A 58 12.81 11.20 -0.78
CA ASN A 58 12.70 9.75 -0.77
C ASN A 58 12.07 9.16 0.52
N ASP A 59 11.42 9.97 1.35
CA ASP A 59 10.62 9.43 2.46
C ASP A 59 9.37 8.73 1.91
N TRP A 60 9.45 7.40 1.88
CA TRP A 60 8.37 6.58 1.37
C TRP A 60 7.13 6.64 2.25
N LEU A 61 7.26 6.91 3.55
CA LEU A 61 6.12 6.93 4.48
C LEU A 61 5.22 8.13 4.20
N SER A 62 5.74 9.36 4.21
CA SER A 62 4.91 10.51 3.87
C SER A 62 4.35 10.43 2.44
N SER A 63 5.14 9.93 1.49
CA SER A 63 4.67 9.70 0.12
C SER A 63 3.54 8.66 0.05
N TYR A 64 3.65 7.58 0.83
CA TYR A 64 2.63 6.55 0.94
C TYR A 64 1.32 7.11 1.48
N TYR A 65 1.37 7.85 2.60
CA TYR A 65 0.15 8.40 3.20
C TYR A 65 -0.47 9.50 2.34
N TYR A 66 0.34 10.31 1.64
CA TYR A 66 -0.18 11.21 0.62
C TYR A 66 -0.94 10.44 -0.47
N ALA A 67 -0.34 9.39 -1.03
CA ALA A 67 -0.98 8.58 -2.06
C ALA A 67 -2.24 7.86 -1.55
N TYR A 68 -2.22 7.33 -0.33
CA TYR A 68 -3.39 6.71 0.29
C TYR A 68 -4.53 7.73 0.47
N SER A 69 -4.24 8.91 1.01
CA SER A 69 -5.25 9.97 1.19
C SER A 69 -5.85 10.40 -0.14
N ASN A 70 -5.04 10.57 -1.19
CA ASN A 70 -5.58 10.89 -2.53
C ASN A 70 -6.39 9.73 -3.13
N THR A 71 -5.98 8.48 -2.91
CA THR A 71 -6.78 7.32 -3.33
C THR A 71 -8.13 7.31 -2.62
N SER A 72 -8.15 7.65 -1.33
CA SER A 72 -9.38 7.77 -0.53
C SER A 72 -10.27 8.92 -1.01
N LEU A 73 -9.68 10.08 -1.32
CA LEU A 73 -10.40 11.21 -1.94
C LEU A 73 -11.07 10.79 -3.24
N SER A 74 -10.35 10.11 -4.14
CA SER A 74 -10.93 9.58 -5.39
C SER A 74 -12.14 8.68 -5.13
N MET A 75 -12.09 7.82 -4.11
CA MET A 75 -13.22 6.94 -3.78
C MET A 75 -14.45 7.71 -3.25
N MET A 76 -14.27 8.94 -2.75
CA MET A 76 -15.35 9.80 -2.25
C MET A 76 -15.98 10.70 -3.32
N GLN A 77 -15.36 10.82 -4.49
CA GLN A 77 -15.89 11.66 -5.58
C GLN A 77 -16.89 10.89 -6.44
N ASP A 78 -17.82 11.60 -7.06
CA ASP A 78 -18.70 11.04 -8.11
C ASP A 78 -18.16 11.34 -9.51
N ASP A 79 -17.60 12.53 -9.71
CA ASP A 79 -17.12 13.01 -11.01
C ASP A 79 -15.90 12.19 -11.50
N PRO A 80 -15.98 11.57 -12.70
CA PRO A 80 -14.90 10.75 -13.25
C PRO A 80 -13.55 11.47 -13.42
N ASP A 81 -13.56 12.73 -13.81
CA ASP A 81 -12.34 13.51 -14.06
C ASP A 81 -11.67 13.89 -12.74
N ILE A 82 -12.47 14.23 -11.71
CA ILE A 82 -11.96 14.48 -10.37
C ILE A 82 -11.41 13.19 -9.74
N LYS A 83 -12.09 12.04 -9.95
CA LYS A 83 -11.56 10.73 -9.53
C LYS A 83 -10.18 10.47 -10.14
N GLU A 84 -10.04 10.70 -11.45
CA GLU A 84 -8.78 10.48 -12.17
C GLU A 84 -7.68 11.41 -11.65
N MET A 85 -7.96 12.71 -11.48
CA MET A 85 -7.01 13.69 -10.96
C MET A 85 -6.41 13.25 -9.62
N TYR A 86 -7.21 12.74 -8.69
CA TYR A 86 -6.70 12.27 -7.40
C TYR A 86 -5.89 10.98 -7.51
N LEU A 87 -6.28 10.04 -8.38
CA LEU A 87 -5.50 8.81 -8.60
C LEU A 87 -4.16 9.10 -9.28
N ASP A 88 -4.10 10.08 -10.18
CA ASP A 88 -2.85 10.51 -10.81
C ASP A 88 -1.91 11.13 -9.78
N LYS A 89 -2.40 12.04 -8.92
CA LYS A 89 -1.63 12.54 -7.77
C LYS A 89 -1.08 11.40 -6.90
N ALA A 90 -1.91 10.41 -6.60
CA ALA A 90 -1.50 9.26 -5.79
C ALA A 90 -0.41 8.42 -6.49
N PHE A 91 -0.50 8.27 -7.81
CA PHE A 91 0.45 7.47 -8.58
C PHE A 91 1.80 8.18 -8.79
N ASP A 92 1.76 9.47 -9.10
CA ASP A 92 2.93 10.29 -9.42
C ASP A 92 3.93 10.40 -8.27
N ILE A 93 3.45 10.40 -7.03
CA ILE A 93 4.32 10.48 -5.85
C ILE A 93 5.01 9.14 -5.52
N ILE A 94 4.45 8.01 -5.96
CA ILE A 94 4.97 6.67 -5.62
C ILE A 94 5.68 5.97 -6.78
N ILE A 95 5.51 6.43 -8.03
CA ILE A 95 6.24 5.91 -9.17
C ILE A 95 7.78 6.05 -9.02
N PRO A 96 8.36 7.12 -8.43
CA PRO A 96 9.81 7.24 -8.30
C PRO A 96 10.45 6.14 -7.45
N PHE A 97 9.70 5.50 -6.54
CA PHE A 97 10.22 4.40 -5.71
C PHE A 97 10.53 3.13 -6.50
N ASP A 98 10.00 2.98 -7.72
CA ASP A 98 10.33 1.83 -8.58
C ASP A 98 11.80 1.80 -8.99
N THR A 99 12.43 2.98 -9.10
CA THR A 99 13.82 3.11 -9.55
C THR A 99 14.80 3.10 -8.37
N LEU A 100 14.36 3.44 -7.17
CA LEU A 100 15.17 3.42 -5.96
C LEU A 100 15.53 1.98 -5.52
N GLY A 101 14.60 1.04 -5.68
CA GLY A 101 14.81 -0.38 -5.39
C GLY A 101 15.19 -0.68 -3.93
N VAL A 102 15.51 -1.95 -3.66
CA VAL A 102 15.81 -2.42 -2.29
C VAL A 102 17.13 -1.91 -1.70
N ALA A 103 18.00 -1.34 -2.55
CA ALA A 103 19.25 -0.72 -2.09
C ALA A 103 19.00 0.56 -1.27
N ASN A 104 17.83 1.18 -1.44
CA ASN A 104 17.48 2.44 -0.79
C ASN A 104 16.24 2.34 0.11
N ILE A 105 15.42 1.29 -0.06
CA ILE A 105 14.14 1.11 0.63
C ILE A 105 13.99 -0.35 1.04
N ASP A 106 13.68 -0.61 2.32
CA ASP A 106 13.47 -1.97 2.83
C ASP A 106 12.40 -2.75 2.02
N SER A 107 12.55 -4.06 1.92
CA SER A 107 11.68 -4.93 1.12
C SER A 107 10.22 -4.83 1.57
N VAL A 108 9.96 -4.63 2.86
CA VAL A 108 8.59 -4.44 3.36
C VAL A 108 7.97 -3.14 2.86
N ALA A 109 8.74 -2.06 2.82
CA ALA A 109 8.28 -0.79 2.27
C ALA A 109 7.98 -0.90 0.77
N MET A 110 8.82 -1.62 0.01
CA MET A 110 8.52 -1.95 -1.38
C MET A 110 7.22 -2.76 -1.51
N SER A 111 6.99 -3.73 -0.63
CA SER A 111 5.73 -4.48 -0.60
C SER A 111 4.51 -3.59 -0.35
N GLU A 112 4.59 -2.65 0.60
CA GLU A 112 3.53 -1.66 0.85
C GLU A 112 3.28 -0.75 -0.35
N ILE A 113 4.33 -0.23 -0.98
CA ILE A 113 4.21 0.66 -2.15
C ILE A 113 3.52 -0.06 -3.30
N TYR A 114 3.90 -1.31 -3.58
CA TYR A 114 3.26 -2.11 -4.63
C TYR A 114 1.81 -2.50 -4.29
N THR A 115 1.51 -2.71 -3.00
CA THR A 115 0.13 -2.88 -2.51
C THR A 115 -0.70 -1.63 -2.83
N LEU A 116 -0.16 -0.44 -2.55
CA LEU A 116 -0.84 0.83 -2.81
C LEU A 116 -1.03 1.07 -4.32
N LYS A 117 -0.05 0.70 -5.16
CA LYS A 117 -0.19 0.74 -6.63
C LYS A 117 -1.35 -0.13 -7.11
N ALA A 118 -1.49 -1.35 -6.58
CA ALA A 118 -2.62 -2.20 -6.90
C ALA A 118 -3.95 -1.54 -6.54
N MET A 119 -4.04 -0.93 -5.35
CA MET A 119 -5.23 -0.20 -4.92
C MET A 119 -5.56 1.00 -5.83
N ILE A 120 -4.55 1.77 -6.27
CA ILE A 120 -4.75 2.88 -7.21
C ILE A 120 -5.26 2.39 -8.57
N TYR A 121 -4.72 1.27 -9.08
CA TYR A 121 -5.23 0.66 -10.32
C TYR A 121 -6.68 0.21 -10.19
N VAL A 122 -7.07 -0.38 -9.06
CA VAL A 122 -8.48 -0.69 -8.77
C VAL A 122 -9.32 0.59 -8.76
N GLY A 123 -8.82 1.67 -8.17
CA GLY A 123 -9.48 2.98 -8.24
C GLY A 123 -9.73 3.43 -9.67
N LYS A 124 -8.74 3.26 -10.57
CA LYS A 124 -8.90 3.59 -12.00
C LYS A 124 -9.91 2.67 -12.70
N ILE A 125 -10.05 1.41 -12.28
CA ILE A 125 -11.12 0.52 -12.77
C ILE A 125 -12.50 1.09 -12.41
N PHE A 126 -12.68 1.57 -11.18
CA PHE A 126 -13.97 2.08 -10.71
C PHE A 126 -14.45 3.37 -11.40
N ILE A 127 -13.59 4.10 -12.10
CA ILE A 127 -14.01 5.23 -12.94
C ILE A 127 -14.91 4.76 -14.09
N ASN A 128 -14.52 3.68 -14.77
CA ASN A 128 -15.31 3.08 -15.85
C ASN A 128 -15.01 1.57 -15.93
N PRO A 129 -15.70 0.73 -15.15
CA PRO A 129 -15.35 -0.69 -15.03
C PRO A 129 -15.31 -1.45 -16.36
N MET A 130 -16.22 -1.12 -17.29
CA MET A 130 -16.32 -1.77 -18.60
C MET A 130 -15.11 -1.49 -19.49
N VAL A 131 -14.61 -0.25 -19.48
CA VAL A 131 -13.47 0.17 -20.30
C VAL A 131 -12.14 -0.12 -19.59
N ASN A 132 -12.07 0.21 -18.30
CA ASN A 132 -10.84 0.26 -17.54
C ASN A 132 -10.43 -1.10 -16.94
N GLY A 133 -11.37 -2.04 -16.80
CA GLY A 133 -11.11 -3.37 -16.24
C GLY A 133 -10.03 -4.14 -17.01
N MET A 134 -10.12 -4.17 -18.35
CA MET A 134 -9.13 -4.88 -19.19
C MET A 134 -7.74 -4.25 -19.14
N LYS A 135 -7.65 -2.93 -18.93
CA LYS A 135 -6.38 -2.19 -18.88
C LYS A 135 -5.72 -2.31 -17.52
N TYR A 136 -6.43 -1.97 -16.45
CA TYR A 136 -5.84 -1.83 -15.13
C TYR A 136 -5.95 -3.08 -14.26
N GLY A 137 -6.83 -4.04 -14.59
CA GLY A 137 -6.93 -5.33 -13.91
C GLY A 137 -5.60 -6.09 -13.89
N PRO A 138 -5.00 -6.38 -15.07
CA PRO A 138 -3.69 -7.03 -15.14
C PRO A 138 -2.56 -6.24 -14.46
N MET A 139 -2.63 -4.91 -14.45
CA MET A 139 -1.64 -4.05 -13.78
C MET A 139 -1.76 -4.13 -12.24
N SER A 140 -2.99 -4.20 -11.74
CA SER A 140 -3.27 -4.44 -10.32
C SER A 140 -2.74 -5.81 -9.89
N ASP A 141 -3.07 -6.87 -10.63
CA ASP A 141 -2.59 -8.24 -10.35
C ASP A 141 -1.05 -8.32 -10.36
N LYS A 142 -0.40 -7.69 -11.35
CA LYS A 142 1.07 -7.60 -11.40
C LYS A 142 1.64 -6.89 -10.18
N SER A 143 0.99 -5.82 -9.72
CA SER A 143 1.42 -5.06 -8.54
C SER A 143 1.25 -5.87 -7.26
N ILE A 144 0.13 -6.58 -7.11
CA ILE A 144 -0.11 -7.52 -6.00
C ILE A 144 0.99 -8.60 -5.95
N ASN A 145 1.25 -9.26 -7.08
CA ASN A 145 2.26 -10.32 -7.13
C ASN A 145 3.65 -9.79 -6.77
N LYS A 146 3.99 -8.58 -7.24
CA LYS A 146 5.24 -7.93 -6.88
C LYS A 146 5.30 -7.56 -5.40
N ALA A 147 4.21 -7.06 -4.81
CA ALA A 147 4.12 -6.80 -3.38
C ALA A 147 4.35 -8.07 -2.54
N ILE A 148 3.72 -9.18 -2.92
CA ILE A 148 3.90 -10.48 -2.26
C ILE A 148 5.35 -10.96 -2.39
N SER A 149 5.98 -10.79 -3.56
CA SER A 149 7.38 -11.21 -3.76
C SER A 149 8.38 -10.47 -2.86
N TYR A 150 8.10 -9.20 -2.55
CA TYR A 150 8.95 -8.42 -1.64
C TYR A 150 8.74 -8.78 -0.18
N CYS A 151 7.50 -9.05 0.23
CA CYS A 151 7.19 -9.43 1.61
C CYS A 151 6.02 -10.42 1.63
N PRO A 152 6.29 -11.74 1.63
CA PRO A 152 5.24 -12.77 1.66
C PRO A 152 4.40 -12.78 2.95
N THR A 153 4.88 -12.11 4.00
CA THR A 153 4.16 -11.94 5.27
C THR A 153 3.35 -10.65 5.32
N ASN A 154 3.48 -9.73 4.35
CA ASN A 154 2.62 -8.56 4.28
C ASN A 154 1.16 -9.01 4.06
N PRO A 155 0.22 -8.70 4.95
CA PRO A 155 -1.16 -9.15 4.82
C PRO A 155 -1.93 -8.41 3.71
N ARG A 156 -1.71 -7.11 3.54
CA ARG A 156 -2.53 -6.25 2.66
C ARG A 156 -2.57 -6.68 1.18
N PRO A 157 -1.50 -7.14 0.52
CA PRO A 157 -1.61 -7.59 -0.87
C PRO A 157 -2.46 -8.87 -1.00
N TYR A 158 -2.46 -9.76 0.00
CA TYR A 158 -3.36 -10.92 0.01
C TYR A 158 -4.81 -10.49 0.22
N TYR A 159 -5.06 -9.50 1.08
CA TYR A 159 -6.39 -8.91 1.24
C TYR A 159 -6.90 -8.32 -0.08
N LEU A 160 -6.11 -7.49 -0.77
CA LEU A 160 -6.51 -6.92 -2.06
C LEU A 160 -6.74 -7.99 -3.14
N ASN A 161 -5.91 -9.05 -3.15
CA ASN A 161 -6.11 -10.16 -4.07
C ASN A 161 -7.41 -10.92 -3.77
N GLY A 162 -7.64 -11.27 -2.50
CA GLY A 162 -8.87 -11.92 -2.06
C GLY A 162 -10.10 -11.10 -2.37
N GLN A 163 -10.04 -9.77 -2.15
CA GLN A 163 -11.09 -8.84 -2.54
C GLN A 163 -11.34 -8.82 -4.05
N SER A 164 -10.28 -8.77 -4.85
CA SER A 164 -10.39 -8.85 -6.31
C SER A 164 -11.08 -10.14 -6.75
N LYS A 165 -10.69 -11.30 -6.21
CA LYS A 165 -11.32 -12.59 -6.54
C LYS A 165 -12.76 -12.68 -6.06
N PHE A 166 -13.08 -12.09 -4.92
CA PHE A 166 -14.44 -12.04 -4.39
C PHE A 166 -15.41 -11.33 -5.35
N TYR A 167 -15.03 -10.15 -5.85
CA TYR A 167 -15.89 -9.35 -6.73
C TYR A 167 -15.79 -9.71 -8.22
N THR A 168 -14.79 -10.52 -8.61
CA THR A 168 -14.67 -11.00 -9.99
C THR A 168 -15.54 -12.24 -10.19
N PRO A 169 -16.42 -12.30 -11.20
CA PRO A 169 -17.20 -13.51 -11.47
C PRO A 169 -16.32 -14.72 -11.77
N SER A 170 -16.79 -15.93 -11.44
CA SER A 170 -16.01 -17.17 -11.64
C SER A 170 -15.60 -17.39 -13.10
N ALA A 171 -16.44 -16.99 -14.06
CA ALA A 171 -16.17 -17.05 -15.49
C ALA A 171 -14.94 -16.22 -15.92
N PHE A 172 -14.58 -15.19 -15.14
CA PHE A 172 -13.42 -14.34 -15.36
C PHE A 172 -12.27 -14.64 -14.38
N GLY A 173 -12.30 -15.83 -13.76
CA GLY A 173 -11.21 -16.28 -12.91
C GLY A 173 -11.29 -15.81 -11.46
N GLY A 174 -12.38 -15.17 -11.03
CA GLY A 174 -12.69 -14.96 -9.62
C GLY A 174 -13.48 -16.10 -9.00
N GLY A 175 -14.29 -15.78 -7.99
CA GLY A 175 -15.12 -16.72 -7.24
C GLY A 175 -14.72 -16.85 -5.77
N MET A 176 -15.68 -17.29 -4.94
CA MET A 176 -15.51 -17.48 -3.49
C MET A 176 -14.43 -18.52 -3.18
N ASP A 177 -14.37 -19.60 -3.97
CA ASP A 177 -13.38 -20.67 -3.88
C ASP A 177 -11.94 -20.15 -3.95
N LYS A 178 -11.71 -19.07 -4.71
CA LYS A 178 -10.41 -18.40 -4.83
C LYS A 178 -10.22 -17.27 -3.82
N ALA A 179 -11.28 -16.57 -3.47
CA ALA A 179 -11.23 -15.45 -2.53
C ALA A 179 -10.93 -15.90 -1.10
N ILE A 180 -11.64 -16.93 -0.60
CA ILE A 180 -11.54 -17.44 0.77
C ILE A 180 -10.10 -17.77 1.18
N PRO A 181 -9.31 -18.58 0.43
CA PRO A 181 -7.95 -18.92 0.83
C PRO A 181 -7.02 -17.70 0.88
N LEU A 182 -7.20 -16.71 -0.01
CA LEU A 182 -6.42 -15.48 -0.01
C LEU A 182 -6.75 -14.59 1.19
N LEU A 183 -8.04 -14.43 1.49
CA LEU A 183 -8.51 -13.66 2.64
C LEU A 183 -8.07 -14.32 3.95
N LYS A 184 -8.16 -15.66 4.05
CA LYS A 184 -7.64 -16.40 5.20
C LYS A 184 -6.14 -16.19 5.38
N LYS A 185 -5.36 -16.33 4.30
CA LYS A 185 -3.91 -16.08 4.32
C LYS A 185 -3.58 -14.66 4.77
N SER A 186 -4.36 -13.66 4.33
CA SER A 186 -4.21 -12.29 4.79
C SER A 186 -4.46 -12.16 6.29
N LEU A 187 -5.52 -12.78 6.83
CA LEU A 187 -5.84 -12.76 8.26
C LEU A 187 -4.72 -13.42 9.09
N ASP A 188 -4.22 -14.56 8.65
CA ASP A 188 -3.10 -15.24 9.31
C ASP A 188 -1.83 -14.37 9.29
N ASN A 189 -1.57 -13.71 8.17
CA ASN A 189 -0.45 -12.77 8.06
C ASN A 189 -0.63 -11.55 8.99
N TYR A 190 -1.85 -11.05 9.22
CA TYR A 190 -2.10 -9.94 10.16
C TYR A 190 -1.76 -10.32 11.62
N GLU A 191 -1.71 -11.60 11.98
CA GLU A 191 -1.34 -12.05 13.34
C GLU A 191 0.18 -12.04 13.57
N ILE A 192 0.98 -12.14 12.50
CA ILE A 192 2.44 -12.26 12.59
C ILE A 192 3.18 -11.05 12.01
N PHE A 193 2.49 -10.16 11.30
CA PHE A 193 3.12 -9.02 10.64
C PHE A 193 3.51 -7.95 11.66
N GLU A 194 4.81 -7.77 11.84
CA GLU A 194 5.36 -6.73 12.72
C GLU A 194 5.22 -5.34 12.08
N THR A 195 4.50 -4.45 12.76
CA THR A 195 4.41 -3.04 12.37
C THR A 195 5.54 -2.25 13.03
N LYS A 196 6.29 -1.50 12.23
CA LYS A 196 7.23 -0.48 12.75
C LYS A 196 6.50 0.84 12.93
N LYS A 197 7.14 1.80 13.63
CA LYS A 197 6.58 3.15 13.79
C LYS A 197 6.17 3.72 12.42
N TYR A 198 4.92 4.18 12.32
CA TYR A 198 4.28 4.73 11.12
C TYR A 198 4.04 3.76 9.97
N TRP A 199 4.36 2.47 10.11
CA TRP A 199 4.04 1.53 9.03
C TRP A 199 2.52 1.38 8.89
N PRO A 200 2.02 1.15 7.66
CA PRO A 200 0.59 0.99 7.42
C PRO A 200 0.02 -0.17 8.23
N ASN A 201 -1.10 0.06 8.91
CA ASN A 201 -1.77 -0.94 9.74
C ASN A 201 -3.28 -1.07 9.46
N TRP A 202 -3.70 -0.71 8.24
CA TRP A 202 -5.09 -0.79 7.81
C TRP A 202 -5.43 -2.19 7.26
N GLY A 203 -6.74 -2.44 7.09
CA GLY A 203 -7.26 -3.54 6.28
C GLY A 203 -7.71 -4.78 7.05
N LYS A 204 -7.23 -5.02 8.28
CA LYS A 204 -7.58 -6.22 9.07
C LYS A 204 -9.09 -6.38 9.25
N GLY A 205 -9.77 -5.34 9.72
CA GLY A 205 -11.23 -5.37 9.93
C GLY A 205 -12.01 -5.62 8.64
N LYS A 206 -11.67 -4.93 7.54
CA LYS A 206 -12.34 -5.11 6.23
C LYS A 206 -12.08 -6.51 5.67
N CYS A 207 -10.87 -7.05 5.84
CA CYS A 207 -10.52 -8.41 5.45
C CYS A 207 -11.35 -9.44 6.23
N GLN A 208 -11.52 -9.26 7.53
CA GLN A 208 -12.33 -10.15 8.36
C GLN A 208 -13.80 -10.13 7.94
N SER A 209 -14.38 -8.96 7.73
CA SER A 209 -15.76 -8.83 7.27
C SER A 209 -15.97 -9.52 5.93
N LEU A 210 -15.07 -9.29 4.96
CA LEU A 210 -15.17 -9.90 3.63
C LEU A 210 -14.96 -11.42 3.65
N TYR A 211 -14.06 -11.91 4.52
CA TYR A 211 -13.88 -13.35 4.72
C TYR A 211 -15.16 -14.00 5.26
N ASN A 212 -15.78 -13.39 6.26
CA ASN A 212 -17.04 -13.87 6.85
C ASN A 212 -18.19 -13.85 5.84
N GLU A 213 -18.26 -12.82 5.01
CA GLU A 213 -19.24 -12.75 3.91
C GLU A 213 -19.02 -13.88 2.89
N ALA A 214 -17.77 -14.14 2.51
CA ALA A 214 -17.42 -15.17 1.53
C ALA A 214 -17.81 -16.58 1.99
N ILE A 215 -17.50 -16.94 3.25
CA ILE A 215 -17.84 -18.26 3.79
C ILE A 215 -19.37 -18.45 3.89
N ASN A 216 -20.11 -17.43 4.36
CA ASN A 216 -21.56 -17.51 4.52
C ASN A 216 -22.30 -17.67 3.18
N ASN A 217 -21.71 -17.19 2.08
CA ASN A 217 -22.28 -17.32 0.74
C ASN A 217 -22.01 -18.70 0.11
N VAL A 218 -21.01 -19.45 0.58
CA VAL A 218 -20.76 -20.83 0.14
C VAL A 218 -21.67 -21.83 0.86
N GLU A 219 -22.12 -21.50 2.07
CA GLU A 219 -23.00 -22.35 2.88
C GLU A 219 -24.50 -22.25 2.52
N LYS A 220 -24.87 -21.34 1.60
CA LYS A 220 -26.24 -21.16 1.09
C LYS A 220 -26.43 -21.85 -0.26
#